data_AF-A0A5P1UR43-F1
#
_entry.id   AF-A0A5P1UR43-F1
#
_cell.length_a   1.000
_cell.length_b   1.000
_cell.length_c   1.000
_cell.angle_alpha   90.00
_cell.angle_beta   90.00
_cell.angle_gamma   90.00
#
_symmetry.space_group_name_H-M   'P 1'
#
loop_
_entity.id
_entity.type
_entity.pdbx_description
1 polymer ?
#
loop_
_entity_poly.entity_id
_entity_poly.type
_entity_poly.pdbx_seq_one_letter_code
_entity_poly.pdbx_strand_id
1 'polypeptide(L)'
;MRIIKGTNYWRLLSIILMFIIFLGLYYFFVVYPKDTEKFRLAIAEEIFMASYWHDLSYKHDLYKAMLKQNVPLNEINDEIYFNDLNMLRVLYQSGDGEKLIDTLNRYFRYSIYETKSVRGLCLKLQFLQRYKNKIEREGYRTERLARWQNFNAQNWETVSPWLQEKDAFNQFFKSKKMQMDCSF
;
A
#
# COMPACT_ATOMS: atom_id res chain seq x y z
N MET A 1 -53.83 26.81 47.77
CA MET A 1 -53.01 27.17 46.59
C MET A 1 -52.54 25.87 45.93
N ARG A 2 -53.14 25.47 44.78
CA ARG A 2 -52.77 24.22 44.09
C ARG A 2 -51.52 24.48 43.25
N ILE A 3 -50.38 23.92 43.64
CA ILE A 3 -49.17 23.94 42.82
C ILE A 3 -49.50 23.15 41.55
N ILE A 4 -49.53 23.86 40.43
CA ILE A 4 -49.88 23.37 39.11
C ILE A 4 -48.82 22.33 38.71
N LYS A 5 -49.22 21.05 38.61
CA LYS A 5 -48.38 19.92 38.20
C LYS A 5 -47.72 20.08 36.80
N GLY A 6 -48.07 21.12 36.05
CA GLY A 6 -47.51 21.42 34.73
C GLY A 6 -46.08 21.97 34.73
N THR A 7 -45.61 22.62 35.79
CA THR A 7 -44.26 23.26 35.81
C THR A 7 -43.10 22.25 35.83
N ASN A 8 -43.29 21.06 36.40
CA ASN A 8 -42.28 20.01 36.43
C ASN A 8 -42.12 19.33 35.06
N TYR A 9 -43.21 19.20 34.29
CA TYR A 9 -43.16 18.64 32.94
C TYR A 9 -42.38 19.55 31.99
N TRP A 10 -42.64 20.86 32.02
CA TRP A 10 -41.92 21.83 31.20
C TRP A 10 -40.43 21.93 31.56
N ARG A 11 -40.09 21.83 32.85
CA ARG A 11 -38.70 21.75 33.30
C ARG A 11 -38.01 20.49 32.81
N LEU A 12 -38.65 19.33 32.94
CA LEU A 12 -38.11 18.06 32.44
C LEU A 12 -37.92 18.09 30.92
N LEU A 13 -38.90 18.62 30.18
CA LEU A 13 -38.81 18.80 28.74
C LEU A 13 -37.62 19.69 28.35
N SER A 14 -37.40 20.80 29.06
CA SER A 14 -36.27 21.70 28.80
C SER A 14 -34.91 21.03 29.03
N ILE A 15 -34.80 20.17 30.05
CA ILE A 15 -33.58 19.43 30.36
C ILE A 15 -33.31 18.39 29.28
N ILE A 16 -34.35 17.64 28.86
CA ILE A 16 -34.23 16.65 27.77
C ILE A 16 -33.84 17.35 26.47
N LEU A 17 -34.45 18.49 26.15
CA LEU A 17 -34.15 19.25 24.94
C LEU A 17 -32.69 19.73 24.94
N MET A 18 -32.23 20.27 26.07
CA MET A 18 -30.84 20.71 26.23
C MET A 18 -29.88 19.52 26.08
N PHE A 19 -30.22 18.36 26.64
CA PHE A 19 -29.41 17.14 26.52
C PHE A 19 -29.31 16.67 25.07
N ILE A 20 -30.42 16.66 24.32
CA ILE A 20 -30.43 16.30 22.88
C ILE A 20 -29.57 17.28 22.07
N ILE A 21 -29.66 18.59 22.36
CA ILE A 21 -28.83 19.61 21.69
C ILE A 21 -27.35 19.36 21.99
N PHE A 22 -26.98 19.13 23.24
CA PHE A 22 -25.58 18.81 23.61
C PHE A 22 -25.08 17.55 22.92
N LEU A 23 -25.91 16.49 22.84
CA LEU A 23 -25.55 15.26 22.14
C LEU A 23 -25.36 15.50 20.63
N GLY A 24 -26.24 16.29 20.02
CA GLY A 24 -26.15 16.67 18.61
C GLY A 24 -24.91 17.50 18.30
N LEU A 25 -24.58 18.48 19.15
CA LEU A 25 -23.37 19.29 19.01
C LEU A 25 -22.11 18.43 19.22
N TYR A 26 -22.09 17.55 20.23
CA TYR A 26 -20.99 16.61 20.44
C TYR A 26 -20.78 15.71 19.22
N TYR A 27 -21.87 15.15 18.67
CA TYR A 27 -21.80 14.35 17.46
C TYR A 27 -21.24 15.16 16.29
N PHE A 28 -21.75 16.38 16.04
CA PHE A 28 -21.37 17.18 14.88
C PHE A 28 -19.94 17.76 14.96
N PHE A 29 -19.50 18.16 16.15
CA PHE A 29 -18.18 18.80 16.34
C PHE A 29 -17.07 17.83 16.73
N VAL A 30 -17.39 16.65 17.29
CA VAL A 30 -16.36 15.72 17.80
C VAL A 30 -16.37 14.40 17.04
N VAL A 31 -17.55 13.79 16.81
CA VAL A 31 -17.65 12.45 16.23
C VAL A 31 -17.60 12.51 14.71
N TYR A 32 -18.48 13.32 14.09
CA TYR A 32 -18.60 13.48 12.65
C TYR A 32 -17.28 13.90 11.97
N PRO A 33 -16.47 14.84 12.49
CA PRO A 33 -15.21 15.21 11.88
C PRO A 33 -14.17 14.08 11.95
N LYS A 34 -14.15 13.32 13.05
CA LYS A 34 -13.24 12.16 13.21
C LYS A 34 -13.61 11.02 12.27
N ASP A 35 -14.89 10.72 12.12
CA ASP A 35 -15.35 9.66 11.23
C ASP A 35 -15.16 10.06 9.77
N THR A 36 -15.36 11.33 9.42
CA THR A 36 -15.07 11.83 8.07
C THR A 36 -13.58 11.90 7.76
N GLU A 37 -12.71 12.21 8.73
CA GLU A 37 -11.26 12.14 8.55
C GLU A 37 -10.78 10.70 8.33
N LYS A 38 -11.22 9.76 9.16
CA LYS A 38 -10.94 8.32 8.95
C LYS A 38 -11.43 7.82 7.61
N PHE A 39 -12.64 8.23 7.20
CA PHE A 39 -13.20 7.87 5.91
C PHE A 39 -12.41 8.47 4.74
N ARG A 40 -11.95 9.72 4.86
CA ARG A 40 -11.07 10.36 3.86
C ARG A 40 -9.72 9.68 3.76
N LEU A 41 -9.12 9.29 4.89
CA LEU A 41 -7.87 8.53 4.92
C LEU A 41 -8.06 7.16 4.25
N ALA A 42 -9.13 6.44 4.57
CA ALA A 42 -9.44 5.15 3.95
C ALA A 42 -9.66 5.28 2.42
N ILE A 43 -10.34 6.32 1.96
CA ILE A 43 -10.47 6.60 0.51
C ILE A 43 -9.11 6.92 -0.12
N ALA A 44 -8.28 7.73 0.54
CA ALA A 44 -6.97 8.09 0.02
C ALA A 44 -6.06 6.85 -0.09
N GLU A 45 -6.10 5.97 0.91
CA GLU A 45 -5.42 4.68 0.88
C GLU A 45 -5.94 3.82 -0.27
N GLU A 46 -7.25 3.72 -0.46
CA GLU A 46 -7.85 2.94 -1.55
C GLU A 46 -7.44 3.49 -2.93
N ILE A 47 -7.43 4.81 -3.12
CA ILE A 47 -6.98 5.45 -4.37
C ILE A 47 -5.48 5.22 -4.61
N PHE A 48 -4.66 5.34 -3.57
CA PHE A 48 -3.23 5.08 -3.67
C PHE A 48 -2.97 3.63 -4.07
N MET A 49 -3.68 2.68 -3.46
CA MET A 49 -3.62 1.27 -3.84
C MET A 49 -4.08 1.04 -5.27
N ALA A 50 -5.22 1.61 -5.65
CA ALA A 50 -5.74 1.58 -7.01
C ALA A 50 -4.69 1.98 -8.04
N SER A 51 -4.06 3.13 -7.80
CA SER A 51 -3.01 3.69 -8.66
C SER A 51 -1.77 2.79 -8.69
N TYR A 52 -1.32 2.29 -7.55
CA TYR A 52 -0.12 1.46 -7.46
C TYR A 52 -0.27 0.14 -8.23
N TRP A 53 -1.38 -0.56 -8.06
CA TRP A 53 -1.61 -1.81 -8.79
C TRP A 53 -1.81 -1.57 -10.28
N HIS A 54 -2.41 -0.45 -10.67
CA HIS A 54 -2.47 -0.06 -12.07
C HIS A 54 -1.08 0.21 -12.67
N ASP A 55 -0.19 0.90 -11.93
CA ASP A 55 1.22 1.11 -12.31
C ASP A 55 1.96 -0.22 -12.51
N LEU A 56 1.70 -1.22 -11.67
CA LEU A 56 2.27 -2.56 -11.83
C LEU A 56 1.82 -3.24 -13.14
N SER A 57 0.55 -3.11 -13.51
CA SER A 57 0.04 -3.62 -14.78
C SER A 57 0.73 -2.94 -15.96
N TYR A 58 0.86 -1.62 -15.91
CA TYR A 58 1.50 -0.82 -16.96
C TYR A 58 2.99 -1.16 -17.12
N LYS A 59 3.74 -1.24 -16.01
CA LYS A 59 5.18 -1.50 -16.02
C LYS A 59 5.57 -2.98 -16.20
N HIS A 60 4.61 -3.89 -16.25
CA HIS A 60 4.88 -5.31 -16.46
C HIS A 60 5.80 -5.57 -17.68
N ASP A 61 5.49 -4.97 -18.83
CA ASP A 61 6.25 -5.20 -20.06
C ASP A 61 7.65 -4.57 -20.01
N LEU A 62 7.77 -3.45 -19.29
CA LEU A 62 9.05 -2.79 -18.99
C LEU A 62 9.97 -3.73 -18.20
N TYR A 63 9.52 -4.24 -17.05
CA TYR A 63 10.34 -5.14 -16.24
C TYR A 63 10.67 -6.44 -16.97
N LYS A 64 9.72 -7.00 -17.73
CA LYS A 64 9.95 -8.18 -18.56
C LYS A 64 11.09 -7.95 -19.56
N ALA A 65 11.10 -6.79 -20.22
CA ALA A 65 12.17 -6.42 -21.15
C ALA A 65 13.52 -6.21 -20.43
N MET A 66 13.54 -5.49 -19.30
CA MET A 66 14.76 -5.25 -18.51
C MET A 66 15.40 -6.53 -17.99
N LEU A 67 14.58 -7.45 -17.46
CA LEU A 67 15.03 -8.73 -16.94
C LEU A 67 15.58 -9.64 -18.04
N LYS A 68 15.02 -9.57 -19.26
CA LYS A 68 15.52 -10.30 -20.43
C LYS A 68 16.91 -9.82 -20.89
N GLN A 69 17.21 -8.54 -20.71
CA GLN A 69 18.49 -7.93 -21.09
C GLN A 69 19.57 -8.04 -20.00
N ASN A 70 19.43 -8.98 -19.05
CA ASN A 70 20.37 -9.14 -17.92
C ASN A 70 20.56 -7.84 -17.11
N VAL A 71 19.48 -7.07 -16.94
CA VAL A 71 19.37 -5.85 -16.12
C VAL A 71 20.56 -4.88 -16.30
N PRO A 72 20.54 -3.97 -17.28
CA PRO A 72 21.68 -3.09 -17.53
C PRO A 72 21.95 -2.15 -16.34
N LEU A 73 23.22 -1.94 -15.98
CA LEU A 73 23.60 -0.96 -14.97
C LEU A 73 23.73 0.41 -15.64
N ASN A 74 22.90 1.35 -15.23
CA ASN A 74 22.95 2.72 -15.72
C ASN A 74 22.15 3.64 -14.81
N GLU A 75 22.34 4.93 -15.03
CA GLU A 75 21.67 6.00 -14.29
C GLU A 75 20.14 5.95 -14.30
N ILE A 76 19.54 5.48 -15.40
CA ILE A 76 18.08 5.36 -15.53
C ILE A 76 17.56 4.24 -14.62
N ASN A 77 18.23 3.10 -14.62
CA ASN A 77 17.86 1.96 -13.80
C ASN A 77 18.16 2.18 -12.31
N ASP A 78 19.15 3.01 -11.98
CA ASP A 78 19.35 3.49 -10.60
C ASP A 78 18.10 4.23 -10.10
N GLU A 79 17.55 5.14 -10.91
CA GLU A 79 16.36 5.90 -10.55
C GLU A 79 15.12 5.00 -10.42
N ILE A 80 14.93 4.07 -11.35
CA ILE A 80 13.86 3.08 -11.28
C ILE A 80 14.00 2.25 -9.99
N TYR A 81 15.20 1.78 -9.67
CA TYR A 81 15.48 1.03 -8.46
C TYR A 81 15.10 1.79 -7.18
N PHE A 82 15.46 3.07 -7.07
CA PHE A 82 15.11 3.89 -5.90
C PHE A 82 13.61 4.12 -5.78
N ASN A 83 12.97 4.49 -6.89
CA ASN A 83 11.54 4.77 -6.92
C ASN A 83 10.73 3.51 -6.56
N ASP A 84 11.12 2.36 -7.11
CA ASP A 84 10.45 1.09 -6.84
C ASP A 84 10.63 0.63 -5.39
N LEU A 85 11.83 0.77 -4.81
CA LEU A 85 12.06 0.47 -3.40
C LEU A 85 11.19 1.33 -2.49
N ASN A 86 11.12 2.63 -2.75
CA ASN A 86 10.31 3.53 -1.93
C ASN A 86 8.81 3.21 -2.07
N MET A 87 8.32 2.99 -3.29
CA MET A 87 6.91 2.62 -3.49
C MET A 87 6.56 1.29 -2.84
N LEU A 88 7.43 0.27 -2.95
CA LEU A 88 7.23 -1.02 -2.30
C LEU A 88 7.27 -0.92 -0.79
N ARG A 89 8.13 -0.06 -0.21
CA ARG A 89 8.09 0.22 1.23
C ARG A 89 6.72 0.75 1.65
N VAL A 90 6.19 1.74 0.93
CA VAL A 90 4.87 2.32 1.25
C VAL A 90 3.78 1.25 1.16
N LEU A 91 3.80 0.42 0.11
CA LEU A 91 2.86 -0.69 -0.02
C LEU A 91 2.98 -1.69 1.14
N TYR A 92 4.20 -2.09 1.49
CA TYR A 92 4.46 -3.02 2.59
C TYR A 92 3.91 -2.47 3.93
N GLN A 93 4.18 -1.19 4.22
CA GLN A 93 3.75 -0.54 5.45
C GLN A 93 2.23 -0.34 5.51
N SER A 94 1.59 -0.03 4.39
CA SER A 94 0.13 0.10 4.32
C SER A 94 -0.63 -1.22 4.49
N GLY A 95 0.05 -2.34 4.23
CA GLY A 95 -0.45 -3.68 4.53
C GLY A 95 -0.09 -4.14 5.94
N ASP A 96 0.36 -3.26 6.84
CA ASP A 96 0.84 -3.60 8.19
C ASP A 96 1.92 -4.71 8.22
N GLY A 97 2.71 -4.84 7.15
CA GLY A 97 3.68 -5.93 7.01
C GLY A 97 3.03 -7.31 6.84
N GLU A 98 1.82 -7.37 6.30
CA GLU A 98 1.14 -8.60 5.87
C GLU A 98 2.08 -9.50 5.06
N LYS A 99 1.90 -10.82 5.21
CA LYS A 99 2.58 -11.80 4.35
C LYS A 99 2.19 -11.53 2.90
N LEU A 100 3.14 -11.76 2.00
CA LEU A 100 2.95 -11.50 0.58
C LEU A 100 1.71 -12.22 0.05
N ILE A 101 1.49 -13.48 0.45
CA ILE A 101 0.32 -14.25 0.02
C ILE A 101 -1.01 -13.63 0.44
N ASP A 102 -1.06 -12.98 1.60
CA ASP A 102 -2.28 -12.34 2.12
C ASP A 102 -2.56 -11.06 1.33
N THR A 103 -1.53 -10.24 1.09
CA THR A 103 -1.60 -9.08 0.20
C THR A 103 -2.07 -9.47 -1.21
N LEU A 104 -1.46 -10.50 -1.82
CA LEU A 104 -1.87 -10.99 -3.14
C LEU A 104 -3.35 -11.42 -3.16
N ASN A 105 -3.80 -12.15 -2.13
CA ASN A 105 -5.19 -12.60 -2.02
C ASN A 105 -6.17 -11.46 -1.77
N ARG A 106 -5.79 -10.45 -0.97
CA ARG A 106 -6.62 -9.27 -0.67
C ARG A 106 -6.91 -8.49 -1.93
N TYR A 107 -5.88 -8.11 -2.67
CA TYR A 107 -6.05 -7.27 -3.85
C TYR A 107 -6.61 -8.05 -5.04
N PHE A 108 -6.38 -9.36 -5.15
CA PHE A 108 -7.02 -10.15 -6.20
C PHE A 108 -8.56 -10.17 -6.12
N ARG A 109 -9.16 -9.85 -4.97
CA ARG A 109 -10.63 -9.81 -4.82
C ARG A 109 -11.27 -8.63 -5.55
N TYR A 110 -10.55 -7.55 -5.80
CA TYR A 110 -11.13 -6.43 -6.53
C TYR A 110 -10.84 -6.59 -8.01
N SER A 111 -11.91 -6.68 -8.81
CA SER A 111 -11.85 -6.91 -10.27
C SER A 111 -11.09 -5.84 -11.03
N ILE A 112 -10.92 -4.64 -10.44
CA ILE A 112 -10.15 -3.54 -11.01
C ILE A 112 -8.64 -3.83 -11.03
N TYR A 113 -8.18 -4.77 -10.21
CA TYR A 113 -6.79 -5.19 -10.17
C TYR A 113 -6.56 -6.34 -11.14
N GLU A 114 -6.03 -5.99 -12.31
CA GLU A 114 -5.80 -6.92 -13.40
C GLU A 114 -4.78 -8.01 -13.01
N THR A 115 -4.91 -9.21 -13.58
CA THR A 115 -3.92 -10.29 -13.44
C THR A 115 -2.51 -9.89 -13.86
N LYS A 116 -2.38 -8.86 -14.71
CA LYS A 116 -1.10 -8.27 -15.12
C LYS A 116 -0.42 -7.52 -13.97
N SER A 117 -1.18 -6.98 -13.02
CA SER A 117 -0.67 -6.26 -11.85
C SER A 117 0.11 -7.17 -10.89
N VAL A 118 -0.44 -8.34 -10.55
CA VAL A 118 0.25 -9.34 -9.70
C VAL A 118 1.54 -9.82 -10.37
N ARG A 119 1.50 -10.05 -11.67
CA ARG A 119 2.69 -10.40 -12.46
C ARG A 119 3.71 -9.27 -12.49
N GLY A 120 3.24 -8.04 -12.63
CA GLY A 120 4.06 -6.82 -12.54
C GLY A 120 4.77 -6.69 -11.20
N LEU A 121 4.07 -6.96 -10.08
CA LEU A 121 4.67 -6.99 -8.74
C LEU A 121 5.79 -8.02 -8.66
N CYS A 122 5.54 -9.22 -9.18
CA CYS A 122 6.53 -10.30 -9.19
C CYS A 122 7.79 -9.90 -9.98
N LEU A 123 7.61 -9.35 -11.18
CA LEU A 123 8.72 -8.89 -12.02
C LEU A 123 9.48 -7.70 -11.39
N LYS A 124 8.79 -6.76 -10.75
CA LYS A 124 9.40 -5.64 -10.03
C LYS A 124 10.30 -6.13 -8.89
N LEU A 125 9.80 -7.04 -8.06
CA LEU A 125 10.58 -7.64 -6.97
C LEU A 125 11.81 -8.41 -7.49
N GLN A 126 11.65 -9.15 -8.58
CA GLN A 126 12.76 -9.84 -9.25
C GLN A 126 13.80 -8.86 -9.80
N PHE A 127 13.36 -7.74 -10.39
CA PHE A 127 14.24 -6.66 -10.84
C PHE A 127 15.04 -6.08 -9.67
N LEU A 128 14.39 -5.71 -8.57
CA LEU A 128 15.07 -5.16 -7.40
C LEU A 128 16.15 -6.10 -6.86
N GLN A 129 15.84 -7.40 -6.75
CA GLN A 129 16.81 -8.40 -6.30
C GLN A 129 17.98 -8.55 -7.26
N ARG A 130 17.73 -8.69 -8.56
CA ARG A 130 18.79 -8.85 -9.56
C ARG A 130 19.64 -7.60 -9.69
N TYR A 131 19.04 -6.42 -9.63
CA TYR A 131 19.76 -5.15 -9.75
C TYR A 131 20.69 -4.93 -8.56
N LYS A 132 20.22 -5.11 -7.33
CA LYS A 132 21.06 -5.04 -6.12
C LYS A 132 22.23 -6.01 -6.18
N ASN A 133 21.96 -7.29 -6.49
CA ASN A 133 23.00 -8.30 -6.59
C ASN A 133 24.03 -7.95 -7.67
N LYS A 134 23.59 -7.35 -8.79
CA LYS A 134 24.47 -6.95 -9.88
C LYS A 134 25.34 -5.76 -9.50
N ILE A 135 24.78 -4.75 -8.84
CA ILE A 135 25.53 -3.61 -8.28
C ILE A 135 26.66 -4.11 -7.37
N GLU A 136 26.33 -5.02 -6.45
CA GLU A 136 27.29 -5.57 -5.49
C GLU A 136 28.38 -6.40 -6.17
N ARG A 137 27.98 -7.31 -7.07
CA ARG A 137 28.90 -8.19 -7.81
C ARG A 137 29.87 -7.43 -8.71
N GLU A 138 29.39 -6.39 -9.39
CA GLU A 138 30.18 -5.62 -10.36
C GLU A 138 30.86 -4.40 -9.73
N GLY A 139 30.67 -4.18 -8.42
CA GLY A 139 31.24 -3.03 -7.71
C GLY A 139 30.77 -1.69 -8.27
N TYR A 140 29.55 -1.64 -8.82
CA TYR A 140 29.03 -0.45 -9.50
C TYR A 140 28.79 0.67 -8.51
N ARG A 141 29.40 1.83 -8.75
CA ARG A 141 29.31 3.00 -7.89
C ARG A 141 28.99 4.23 -8.72
N THR A 142 27.94 4.93 -8.33
CA THR A 142 27.57 6.23 -8.88
C THR A 142 27.37 7.22 -7.72
N GLU A 143 27.54 8.52 -7.97
CA GLU A 143 27.23 9.55 -6.96
C GLU A 143 25.77 9.42 -6.49
N ARG A 144 24.88 9.00 -7.39
CA ARG A 144 23.46 8.83 -7.10
C ARG A 144 23.22 7.68 -6.13
N LEU A 145 23.84 6.51 -6.36
CA LEU A 145 23.79 5.38 -5.43
C LEU A 145 24.36 5.74 -4.06
N ALA A 146 25.45 6.51 -4.02
CA ALA A 146 26.06 6.96 -2.77
C ALA A 146 25.14 7.91 -2.00
N ARG A 147 24.50 8.88 -2.69
CA ARG A 147 23.59 9.85 -2.08
C ARG A 147 22.40 9.20 -1.37
N TRP A 148 21.85 8.14 -1.95
CA TRP A 148 20.66 7.46 -1.45
C TRP A 148 20.94 6.19 -0.64
N GLN A 149 22.21 5.87 -0.38
CA GLN A 149 22.62 4.60 0.21
C GLN A 149 21.86 4.24 1.50
N ASN A 150 21.76 5.19 2.44
CA ASN A 150 21.10 4.95 3.72
C ASN A 150 19.58 4.72 3.56
N PHE A 151 18.92 5.57 2.77
CA PHE A 151 17.49 5.42 2.48
C PHE A 151 17.18 4.10 1.77
N ASN A 152 18.03 3.71 0.83
CA ASN A 152 17.88 2.45 0.09
C ASN A 152 18.11 1.24 0.98
N ALA A 153 19.08 1.29 1.89
CA ALA A 153 19.32 0.22 2.85
C ALA A 153 18.07 0.01 3.73
N GLN A 154 17.51 1.09 4.27
CA GLN A 154 16.30 1.03 5.10
C GLN A 154 15.06 0.54 4.31
N ASN A 155 14.86 1.06 3.09
CA ASN A 155 13.76 0.62 2.22
C ASN A 155 13.92 -0.86 1.86
N TRP A 156 15.15 -1.29 1.56
CA TRP A 156 15.47 -2.68 1.28
C TRP A 156 15.15 -3.58 2.46
N GLU A 157 15.60 -3.24 3.66
CA GLU A 157 15.32 -4.00 4.89
C GLU A 157 13.82 -4.18 5.09
N THR A 158 13.03 -3.12 4.89
CA THR A 158 11.57 -3.14 5.03
C THR A 158 10.91 -4.10 4.02
N VAL A 159 11.35 -4.11 2.77
CA VAL A 159 10.75 -4.92 1.69
C VAL A 159 11.34 -6.34 1.62
N SER A 160 12.50 -6.56 2.24
CA SER A 160 13.22 -7.85 2.20
C SER A 160 12.41 -9.08 2.63
N PRO A 161 11.43 -9.01 3.56
CA PRO A 161 10.60 -10.18 3.89
C PRO A 161 9.81 -10.70 2.68
N TRP A 162 9.21 -9.83 1.87
CA TRP A 162 8.51 -10.26 0.65
C TRP A 162 9.46 -10.87 -0.39
N LEU A 163 10.72 -10.45 -0.42
CA LEU A 163 11.75 -11.06 -1.27
C LEU A 163 12.18 -12.46 -0.80
N GLN A 164 11.93 -12.80 0.46
CA GLN A 164 12.16 -14.14 1.02
C GLN A 164 10.95 -15.06 0.78
N GLU A 165 9.75 -14.51 0.63
CA GLU A 165 8.51 -15.24 0.34
C GLU A 165 8.33 -15.57 -1.16
N LYS A 166 9.41 -15.97 -1.85
CA LYS A 166 9.41 -16.25 -3.30
C LYS A 166 8.35 -17.29 -3.71
N ASP A 167 8.13 -18.28 -2.85
CA ASP A 167 7.16 -19.34 -3.09
C ASP A 167 5.70 -18.88 -2.99
N ALA A 168 5.42 -17.72 -2.38
CA ALA A 168 4.07 -17.17 -2.30
C ALA A 168 3.51 -16.86 -3.69
N PHE A 169 4.32 -16.34 -4.61
CA PHE A 169 3.92 -16.15 -6.00
C PHE A 169 3.61 -17.47 -6.69
N ASN A 170 4.47 -18.47 -6.50
CA ASN A 170 4.28 -19.79 -7.10
C ASN A 170 2.96 -20.42 -6.65
N GLN A 171 2.71 -20.40 -5.34
CA GLN A 171 1.46 -20.89 -4.75
C GLN A 171 0.26 -20.10 -5.25
N PHE A 172 0.35 -18.77 -5.27
CA PHE A 172 -0.71 -17.90 -5.73
C PHE A 172 -1.09 -18.15 -7.19
N PHE A 173 -0.12 -18.12 -8.11
CA PHE A 173 -0.37 -18.34 -9.54
C PHE A 173 -0.96 -19.73 -9.81
N LYS A 174 -0.47 -20.76 -9.12
CA LYS A 174 -1.01 -22.12 -9.24
C LYS A 174 -2.46 -22.21 -8.75
N SER A 175 -2.75 -21.60 -7.59
CA SER A 175 -4.10 -21.59 -7.01
C SER A 175 -5.14 -20.87 -7.89
N LYS A 176 -4.71 -19.85 -8.63
CA LYS A 176 -5.57 -19.04 -9.51
C LYS A 176 -5.50 -19.45 -10.99
N LYS A 177 -4.81 -20.54 -11.33
CA LYS A 177 -4.59 -21.02 -12.71
C LYS A 177 -4.04 -19.93 -13.64
N MET A 178 -3.09 -19.15 -13.14
CA MET A 178 -2.48 -18.04 -13.86
C MET A 178 -1.15 -18.44 -14.49
N GLN A 179 -0.77 -17.73 -15.56
CA GLN A 179 0.57 -17.81 -16.12
C GLN A 179 1.59 -17.19 -15.15
N MET A 180 2.68 -17.92 -14.94
CA MET A 180 3.83 -17.44 -14.18
C MET A 180 4.80 -16.76 -15.15
N ASP A 181 5.03 -15.47 -14.98
CA ASP A 181 5.94 -14.67 -15.82
C ASP A 181 7.29 -14.40 -15.15
N CYS A 182 7.42 -14.65 -13.84
CA CYS A 182 8.62 -14.41 -13.04
C CYS A 182 9.32 -15.72 -12.64
N SER A 183 10.64 -15.67 -12.46
CA SER A 183 11.46 -16.79 -12.00
C SER A 183 12.50 -16.34 -10.97
N PHE A 184 12.29 -16.75 -9.72
CA PHE A 184 13.13 -16.38 -8.59
C PHE A 184 14.29 -17.32 -8.33
#